data_AF-A0AAX6GHV6-F1
#
_entry.id   AF-A0AAX6GHV6-F1
#
_cell.length_a   1.000
_cell.length_b   1.000
_cell.length_c   1.000
_cell.angle_alpha   90.00
_cell.angle_beta   90.00
_cell.angle_gamma   90.00
#
_symmetry.space_group_name_H-M   'P 1'
#
loop_
_entity.id
_entity.type
_entity.pdbx_description
1 polymer ?
#
loop_
_entity_poly.entity_id
_entity_poly.type
_entity_poly.pdbx_seq_one_letter_code
_entity_poly.pdbx_strand_id
1 'polypeptide(L)'
;MELSTLKDAFDRAAKKQKLSSSKTKEVIDQVGQEIESAVLKLQSADSDPKSIFRDLRNKLNEIAPMSQLEGTQKDLHIGLSKYAKILEKNFNPDISKAYRNVDFNSHTVNQIIATHFYRHGLIDLGDCFMHEQSNELRENAITAVNSLFTEMFKI
;
A
#
# COMPACT_ATOMS: atom_id res chain seq x y z
N MET A 1 -7.65 -16.69 -5.59
CA MET A 1 -7.09 -15.74 -4.61
C MET A 1 -8.26 -15.16 -3.83
N GLU A 2 -8.33 -15.37 -2.51
CA GLU A 2 -9.44 -14.82 -1.71
C GLU A 2 -9.12 -13.38 -1.31
N LEU A 3 -9.39 -12.46 -2.25
CA LEU A 3 -9.15 -11.03 -2.08
C LEU A 3 -9.94 -10.42 -0.90
N SER A 4 -11.09 -11.00 -0.54
CA SER A 4 -11.89 -10.60 0.61
C SER A 4 -11.14 -10.81 1.92
N THR A 5 -10.55 -11.99 2.14
CA THR A 5 -9.76 -12.30 3.35
C THR A 5 -8.54 -11.41 3.48
N LEU A 6 -7.89 -11.08 2.35
CA LEU A 6 -6.76 -10.16 2.34
C LEU A 6 -7.18 -8.74 2.76
N LYS A 7 -8.29 -8.25 2.19
CA LYS A 7 -8.86 -6.95 2.54
C LYS A 7 -9.25 -6.88 4.02
N ASP A 8 -9.92 -7.91 4.53
CA ASP A 8 -10.31 -7.97 5.95
C ASP A 8 -9.10 -7.97 6.88
N ALA A 9 -8.03 -8.68 6.53
CA ALA A 9 -6.80 -8.69 7.30
C ALA A 9 -6.09 -7.33 7.28
N PHE A 10 -6.07 -6.66 6.12
CA PHE A 10 -5.57 -5.30 5.99
C PHE A 10 -6.38 -4.33 6.85
N ASP A 11 -7.71 -4.34 6.73
CA ASP A 11 -8.60 -3.44 7.47
C ASP A 11 -8.42 -3.60 8.99
N ARG A 12 -8.21 -4.83 9.47
CA ARG A 12 -7.89 -5.12 10.88
C ARG A 12 -6.52 -4.56 11.30
N ALA A 13 -5.50 -4.72 10.47
CA ALA A 13 -4.16 -4.19 10.75
C ALA A 13 -4.16 -2.64 10.74
N ALA A 14 -4.81 -2.03 9.76
CA ALA A 14 -4.97 -0.57 9.65
C ALA A 14 -5.73 0.01 10.86
N LYS A 15 -6.82 -0.64 11.29
CA LYS A 15 -7.56 -0.24 12.49
C LYS A 15 -6.68 -0.27 13.74
N LYS A 16 -5.89 -1.33 13.93
CA LYS A 16 -4.95 -1.46 15.05
C LYS A 16 -3.84 -0.40 15.01
N GLN A 17 -3.32 -0.11 13.83
CA GLN A 17 -2.33 0.96 13.62
C GLN A 17 -2.91 2.32 14.02
N LYS A 18 -4.13 2.64 13.56
CA LYS A 18 -4.80 3.89 13.90
C LYS A 18 -5.04 4.03 15.40
N LEU A 19 -5.49 2.97 16.06
CA LEU A 19 -5.69 2.95 17.52
C LEU A 19 -4.37 3.14 18.28
N SER A 20 -3.32 2.41 17.90
CA SER A 20 -2.00 2.54 18.53
C SER A 20 -1.41 3.94 18.33
N SER A 21 -1.51 4.51 17.13
CA SER A 21 -1.06 5.87 16.82
C SER A 21 -1.85 6.92 17.63
N SER A 22 -3.18 6.79 17.69
CA SER A 22 -4.03 7.67 18.50
C SER A 22 -3.65 7.62 19.98
N LYS A 23 -3.46 6.43 20.54
CA LYS A 23 -3.09 6.28 21.96
C LYS A 23 -1.68 6.79 22.23
N THR A 24 -0.74 6.54 21.32
CA THR A 24 0.62 7.08 21.42
C THR A 24 0.62 8.60 21.45
N LYS A 25 -0.16 9.23 20.56
CA LYS A 25 -0.32 10.68 20.55
C LYS A 25 -0.92 11.20 21.86
N GLU A 26 -2.00 10.58 22.35
CA GLU A 26 -2.63 10.95 23.62
C GLU A 26 -1.63 10.91 24.79
N VAL A 27 -0.82 9.85 24.89
CA VAL A 27 0.18 9.69 25.96
C VAL A 27 1.31 10.71 25.81
N ILE A 28 1.77 10.99 24.59
CA ILE A 28 2.77 12.04 24.33
C ILE A 28 2.22 13.41 24.75
N ASP A 29 0.99 13.72 24.36
CA ASP A 29 0.35 15.00 24.67
C ASP A 29 0.18 15.17 26.20
N GLN A 30 -0.19 14.12 26.93
CA GLN A 30 -0.26 14.12 28.41
C GLN A 30 1.11 14.37 29.06
N VAL A 31 2.15 13.68 28.62
CA VAL A 31 3.52 13.88 29.12
C VAL A 31 3.99 15.29 28.82
N GLY A 32 3.74 15.80 27.61
CA GLY A 32 4.07 17.16 27.20
C GLY A 32 3.40 18.22 28.08
N GLN A 33 2.10 18.08 28.33
CA GLN A 33 1.34 18.99 29.20
C GLN A 33 1.90 19.05 30.63
N GLU A 34 2.31 17.90 31.17
CA GLU A 34 2.89 17.87 32.52
C GLU A 34 4.27 18.52 32.60
N ILE A 35 5.08 18.36 31.56
CA ILE A 35 6.37 19.06 31.44
C ILE A 35 6.14 20.57 31.30
N GLU A 36 5.22 21.00 30.42
CA GLU A 36 4.88 22.43 30.24
C GLU A 36 4.34 23.04 31.54
N SER A 37 3.48 22.33 32.26
CA SER A 37 2.98 22.77 33.57
C SER A 37 4.11 22.94 34.58
N ALA A 38 5.07 22.02 34.62
CA ALA A 38 6.23 22.13 35.50
C ALA A 38 7.13 23.32 35.14
N VAL A 39 7.34 23.58 33.84
CA VAL A 39 8.09 24.74 33.35
C VAL A 39 7.43 26.05 33.76
N LEU A 40 6.12 26.18 33.60
CA LEU A 40 5.39 27.39 34.02
C LEU A 40 5.51 27.64 35.52
N LYS A 41 5.45 26.59 36.35
CA LYS A 41 5.64 26.71 37.80
C LYS A 41 7.04 27.20 38.16
N LEU A 42 8.08 26.69 37.49
CA LEU A 42 9.47 27.10 37.72
C LEU A 42 9.75 28.56 37.33
N GLN A 43 8.95 29.14 36.43
CA GLN A 43 9.09 30.54 36.02
C GLN A 43 8.44 31.51 37.02
N SER A 44 7.71 31.02 38.04
CA SER A 44 7.12 31.86 39.07
C SER A 44 8.14 32.28 40.13
N ALA A 45 8.07 33.53 40.59
CA ALA A 45 9.10 34.16 41.43
C ALA A 45 9.30 33.54 42.84
N ASP A 46 8.44 32.59 43.25
CA ASP A 46 8.42 32.01 44.60
C ASP A 46 8.35 30.46 44.59
N SER A 47 8.90 29.84 43.54
CA SER A 47 8.79 28.39 43.35
C SER A 47 9.97 27.62 43.97
N ASP A 48 9.67 26.61 44.81
CA ASP A 48 10.66 25.61 45.26
C ASP A 48 10.89 24.56 44.15
N PRO A 49 12.03 24.58 43.43
CA PRO A 49 12.26 23.69 42.31
C PRO A 49 12.24 22.21 42.71
N LYS A 50 12.66 21.88 43.94
CA LYS A 50 12.69 20.49 44.41
C LYS A 50 11.29 19.91 44.55
N SER A 51 10.34 20.68 45.08
CA SER A 51 8.94 20.28 45.15
C SER A 51 8.37 20.03 43.75
N ILE A 52 8.63 20.93 42.79
CA ILE A 52 8.11 20.83 41.42
C ILE A 52 8.65 19.59 40.70
N PHE A 53 9.95 19.29 40.81
CA PHE A 53 10.52 18.08 40.21
C PHE A 53 9.97 16.80 40.83
N ARG A 54 9.72 16.79 42.14
CA ARG A 54 9.09 15.66 42.81
C ARG A 54 7.66 15.45 42.31
N ASP A 55 6.90 16.51 42.17
CA ASP A 55 5.52 16.46 41.66
C ASP A 55 5.49 15.97 40.21
N LEU A 56 6.36 16.51 39.35
CA LEU A 56 6.50 16.05 37.96
C LEU A 56 6.85 14.56 37.89
N ARG A 57 7.81 14.11 38.71
CA ARG A 57 8.17 12.68 38.78
C ARG A 57 6.98 11.82 39.18
N ASN A 58 6.21 12.23 40.19
CA ASN A 58 5.03 11.51 40.64
C ASN A 58 3.99 11.40 39.52
N LYS A 59 3.70 12.51 38.84
CA LYS A 59 2.75 12.52 37.71
C LYS A 59 3.20 11.66 36.54
N LEU A 60 4.49 11.70 36.16
CA LEU A 60 5.02 10.84 35.10
C LEU A 60 4.95 9.36 35.48
N ASN A 61 5.16 9.02 36.76
CA ASN A 61 4.97 7.67 37.26
C ASN A 61 3.49 7.24 37.23
N GLU A 62 2.57 8.14 37.55
CA GLU A 62 1.11 7.88 37.48
C GLU A 62 0.65 7.66 36.03
N ILE A 63 1.14 8.46 35.08
CA ILE A 63 0.85 8.27 33.65
C ILE A 63 1.38 6.90 33.19
N ALA A 64 2.54 6.47 33.70
CA ALA A 64 3.22 5.23 33.31
C ALA A 64 3.26 5.00 31.78
N PRO A 65 3.83 5.94 30.98
CA PRO A 65 3.71 5.94 29.51
C PRO A 65 4.04 4.61 28.86
N MET A 66 5.14 3.98 29.30
CA MET A 66 5.59 2.69 28.75
C MET A 66 4.55 1.59 28.94
N SER A 67 3.93 1.51 30.13
CA SER A 67 2.90 0.50 30.42
C SER A 67 1.64 0.73 29.60
N GLN A 68 1.25 1.98 29.35
CA GLN A 68 0.07 2.29 28.53
C GLN A 68 0.28 1.93 27.05
N LEU A 69 1.50 2.11 26.53
CA LEU A 69 1.81 1.88 25.12
C LEU A 69 2.08 0.40 24.80
N GLU A 70 2.63 -0.36 25.74
CA GLU A 70 3.04 -1.76 25.54
C GLU A 70 1.91 -2.63 24.99
N GLY A 71 0.69 -2.52 25.55
CA GLY A 71 -0.46 -3.29 25.09
C GLY A 71 -0.84 -2.98 23.64
N THR A 72 -0.93 -1.69 23.29
CA THR A 72 -1.29 -1.27 21.93
C THR A 72 -0.22 -1.65 20.90
N GLN A 73 1.05 -1.62 21.28
CA GLN A 73 2.17 -2.02 20.44
C GLN A 73 2.16 -3.54 20.19
N LYS A 74 1.93 -4.35 21.23
CA LYS A 74 1.77 -5.81 21.09
C LYS A 74 0.62 -6.15 20.16
N ASP A 75 -0.53 -5.49 20.33
CA ASP A 75 -1.69 -5.72 19.49
C ASP A 75 -1.46 -5.35 18.02
N LEU A 76 -0.79 -4.22 17.77
CA LEU A 76 -0.39 -3.81 16.43
C LEU A 76 0.55 -4.84 15.81
N HIS A 77 1.59 -5.26 16.53
CA HIS A 77 2.55 -6.25 16.05
C HIS A 77 1.88 -7.57 15.67
N ILE A 78 0.94 -8.05 16.48
CA ILE A 78 0.14 -9.24 16.16
C ILE A 78 -0.67 -9.04 14.88
N GLY A 79 -1.27 -7.86 14.70
CA GLY A 79 -2.02 -7.50 13.50
C GLY A 79 -1.16 -7.53 12.24
N LEU A 80 -0.01 -6.85 12.29
CA LEU A 80 0.94 -6.80 11.18
C LEU A 80 1.52 -8.17 10.84
N SER A 81 1.92 -8.95 11.86
CA SER A 81 2.45 -10.30 11.66
C SER A 81 1.43 -11.23 10.99
N LYS A 82 0.15 -11.14 11.36
CA LYS A 82 -0.92 -11.92 10.72
C LYS A 82 -1.14 -11.48 9.27
N TYR A 83 -1.17 -10.18 9.02
CA TYR A 83 -1.33 -9.64 7.67
C TYR A 83 -0.17 -10.05 6.75
N ALA A 84 1.07 -9.96 7.22
CA ALA A 84 2.26 -10.40 6.47
C ALA A 84 2.18 -11.88 6.07
N LYS A 85 1.81 -12.78 6.99
CA LYS A 85 1.61 -14.20 6.67
C LYS A 85 0.52 -14.44 5.62
N ILE A 86 -0.54 -13.64 5.62
CA ILE A 86 -1.60 -13.73 4.62
C ILE A 86 -1.11 -13.24 3.27
N LEU A 87 -0.30 -12.18 3.23
CA LEU A 87 0.36 -11.71 2.02
C LEU A 87 1.27 -12.79 1.44
N GLU A 88 2.16 -13.36 2.24
CA GLU A 88 3.10 -14.42 1.82
C GLU A 88 2.38 -15.69 1.32
N LYS A 89 1.20 -16.01 1.87
CA LYS A 89 0.39 -17.14 1.41
C LYS A 89 -0.27 -16.88 0.05
N ASN A 90 -0.69 -15.63 -0.21
CA ASN A 90 -1.48 -15.29 -1.40
C ASN A 90 -0.62 -14.76 -2.55
N PHE A 91 0.51 -14.13 -2.25
CA PHE A 91 1.43 -13.58 -3.23
C PHE A 91 2.78 -14.29 -3.09
N ASN A 92 3.38 -14.62 -4.23
CA ASN A 92 4.70 -15.22 -4.23
C ASN A 92 5.73 -14.10 -3.97
N PRO A 93 6.46 -14.11 -2.83
CA PRO A 93 7.46 -13.07 -2.56
C PRO A 93 8.62 -13.10 -3.56
N ASP A 94 8.81 -14.24 -4.22
CA ASP A 94 9.77 -14.42 -5.30
C ASP A 94 9.08 -14.15 -6.66
N ILE A 95 9.30 -12.96 -7.19
CA ILE A 95 8.77 -12.56 -8.50
C ILE A 95 9.29 -13.47 -9.63
N SER A 96 10.47 -14.06 -9.48
CA SER A 96 11.04 -15.04 -10.41
C SER A 96 10.18 -16.30 -10.50
N LYS A 97 9.47 -16.68 -9.42
CA LYS A 97 8.48 -17.77 -9.40
C LYS A 97 7.08 -17.33 -9.86
N ALA A 98 6.84 -16.03 -10.00
CA ALA A 98 5.63 -15.48 -10.62
C ALA A 98 5.73 -15.48 -12.16
N TYR A 99 6.96 -15.49 -12.71
CA TYR A 99 7.25 -15.91 -14.08
C TYR A 99 7.04 -17.42 -14.22
N ARG A 100 5.79 -17.88 -14.09
CA ARG A 100 5.43 -19.20 -14.58
C ARG A 100 5.44 -19.13 -16.10
N ASN A 101 5.82 -20.23 -16.76
CA ASN A 101 5.43 -20.46 -18.14
C ASN A 101 3.90 -20.57 -18.14
N VAL A 102 3.23 -19.43 -18.25
CA VAL A 102 1.81 -19.37 -18.51
C VAL A 102 1.68 -19.54 -20.01
N ASP A 103 0.92 -20.54 -20.43
CA ASP A 103 0.57 -20.68 -21.84
C ASP A 103 -0.25 -19.46 -22.23
N PHE A 104 0.40 -18.52 -22.89
CA PHE A 104 -0.29 -17.41 -23.49
C PHE A 104 -1.02 -17.91 -24.72
N ASN A 105 -2.27 -17.50 -24.87
CA ASN A 105 -2.93 -17.58 -26.15
C ASN A 105 -2.18 -16.63 -27.10
N SER A 106 -1.23 -17.16 -27.87
CA SER A 106 -0.40 -16.38 -28.80
C SER A 106 -1.26 -15.56 -29.74
N HIS A 107 -2.42 -16.09 -30.13
CA HIS A 107 -3.39 -15.42 -30.98
C HIS A 107 -3.94 -14.13 -30.34
N THR A 108 -4.32 -14.15 -29.05
CA THR A 108 -4.78 -12.97 -28.29
C THR A 108 -3.65 -11.98 -28.08
N VAL A 109 -2.46 -12.46 -27.68
CA VAL A 109 -1.30 -11.59 -27.44
C VAL A 109 -0.90 -10.86 -28.72
N ASN A 110 -0.81 -11.58 -29.84
CA ASN A 110 -0.50 -10.98 -31.14
C ASN A 110 -1.57 -9.96 -31.57
N GLN A 111 -2.85 -10.23 -31.29
CA GLN A 111 -3.93 -9.25 -31.51
C GLN A 111 -3.74 -7.97 -30.70
N ILE A 112 -3.37 -8.10 -29.42
CA ILE A 112 -3.10 -6.95 -28.54
C ILE A 112 -1.93 -6.13 -29.08
N ILE A 113 -0.85 -6.80 -29.49
CA ILE A 113 0.35 -6.16 -30.05
C ILE A 113 0.02 -5.44 -31.36
N ALA A 114 -0.67 -6.09 -32.29
CA ALA A 114 -1.08 -5.47 -33.55
C ALA A 114 -2.00 -4.26 -33.32
N THR A 115 -2.99 -4.41 -32.44
CA THR A 115 -3.88 -3.30 -32.05
C THR A 115 -3.11 -2.12 -31.47
N HIS A 116 -2.03 -2.37 -30.72
CA HIS A 116 -1.16 -1.32 -30.21
C HIS A 116 -0.45 -0.57 -31.35
N PHE A 117 0.10 -1.28 -32.35
CA PHE A 117 0.71 -0.63 -33.51
C PHE A 117 -0.29 0.25 -34.27
N TYR A 118 -1.50 -0.25 -34.54
CA TYR A 118 -2.54 0.53 -35.21
C TYR A 118 -2.99 1.75 -34.41
N ARG A 119 -3.14 1.63 -33.08
CA ARG A 119 -3.47 2.77 -32.20
C ARG A 119 -2.41 3.86 -32.20
N HIS A 120 -1.15 3.52 -32.49
CA HIS A 120 -0.05 4.47 -32.58
C HIS A 120 0.22 4.96 -34.01
N GLY A 121 -0.60 4.58 -34.99
CA GLY A 121 -0.43 4.95 -36.39
C GLY A 121 0.70 4.20 -37.10
N LEU A 122 1.28 3.18 -36.47
CA LEU A 122 2.32 2.32 -37.05
C LEU A 122 1.69 1.22 -37.89
N ILE A 123 0.93 1.61 -38.92
CA ILE A 123 0.05 0.71 -39.68
C ILE A 123 0.87 -0.35 -40.42
N ASP A 124 1.89 0.05 -41.16
CA ASP A 124 2.75 -0.88 -41.92
C ASP A 124 3.42 -1.93 -41.03
N LEU A 125 3.82 -1.53 -39.81
CA LEU A 125 4.41 -2.44 -38.83
C LEU A 125 3.38 -3.43 -38.27
N GLY A 126 2.16 -2.96 -38.01
CA GLY A 126 1.04 -3.82 -37.61
C GLY A 126 0.68 -4.84 -38.69
N ASP A 127 0.63 -4.41 -39.95
CA ASP A 127 0.32 -5.26 -41.10
C ASP A 127 1.42 -6.30 -41.31
N CYS A 128 2.69 -5.89 -41.29
CA CYS A 128 3.83 -6.80 -41.37
C CYS A 128 3.79 -7.83 -40.22
N PHE A 129 3.59 -7.35 -38.99
CA PHE A 129 3.51 -8.21 -37.81
C PHE A 129 2.36 -9.22 -37.89
N MET A 130 1.20 -8.84 -38.45
CA MET A 130 0.07 -9.76 -38.62
C MET A 130 0.24 -10.72 -39.80
N HIS A 131 0.87 -10.27 -40.89
CA HIS A 131 1.16 -11.10 -42.06
C HIS A 131 2.12 -12.24 -41.72
N GLU A 132 3.14 -11.99 -40.91
CA GLU A 132 4.11 -13.02 -40.48
C GLU A 132 3.49 -14.12 -39.60
N GLN A 133 2.27 -13.93 -39.10
CA GLN A 133 1.59 -14.83 -38.17
C GLN A 133 0.61 -15.80 -38.86
N SER A 134 0.66 -15.92 -40.20
CA SER A 134 -0.38 -16.53 -41.04
C SER A 134 -0.74 -17.98 -40.68
N ASN A 135 -1.89 -18.13 -40.02
CA ASN A 135 -2.84 -19.22 -40.27
C ASN A 135 -4.05 -18.58 -40.97
N GLU A 136 -4.44 -19.13 -42.14
CA GLU A 136 -5.28 -18.53 -43.20
C GLU A 136 -6.70 -18.06 -42.79
N LEU A 137 -7.15 -18.28 -41.56
CA LEU A 137 -8.53 -18.01 -41.13
C LEU A 137 -8.82 -16.56 -40.69
N ARG A 138 -7.90 -15.61 -40.85
CA ARG A 138 -7.88 -14.42 -39.97
C ARG A 138 -7.77 -13.03 -40.62
N GLU A 139 -7.78 -12.96 -41.94
CA GLU A 139 -7.76 -11.71 -42.72
C GLU A 139 -8.92 -10.76 -42.35
N ASN A 140 -10.09 -11.32 -42.02
CA ASN A 140 -11.30 -10.55 -41.69
C ASN A 140 -11.22 -9.78 -40.37
N ALA A 141 -10.56 -10.33 -39.35
CA ALA A 141 -10.43 -9.66 -38.05
C ALA A 141 -9.36 -8.56 -38.07
N ILE A 142 -8.33 -8.73 -38.89
CA ILE A 142 -7.26 -7.74 -39.11
C ILE A 142 -7.84 -6.52 -39.82
N THR A 143 -8.60 -6.74 -40.89
CA THR A 143 -9.23 -5.67 -41.68
C THR A 143 -10.15 -4.79 -40.83
N ALA A 144 -10.92 -5.39 -39.91
CA ALA A 144 -11.83 -4.65 -39.03
C ALA A 144 -11.10 -3.76 -38.00
N VAL A 145 -9.99 -4.24 -37.41
CA VAL A 145 -9.20 -3.46 -36.45
C VAL A 145 -8.42 -2.36 -37.17
N ASN A 146 -7.87 -2.63 -38.34
CA ASN A 146 -7.18 -1.64 -39.16
C ASN A 146 -8.13 -0.52 -39.57
N SER A 147 -9.32 -0.86 -40.08
CA SER A 147 -10.31 0.14 -40.51
C SER A 147 -10.69 1.13 -39.41
N LEU A 148 -10.72 0.68 -38.13
CA LEU A 148 -11.06 1.52 -36.99
C LEU A 148 -10.03 2.63 -36.70
N PHE A 149 -8.75 2.40 -37.02
CA PHE A 149 -7.67 3.33 -36.65
C PHE A 149 -7.05 4.03 -37.87
N THR A 150 -7.09 3.43 -39.05
CA THR A 150 -6.55 4.01 -40.29
C THR A 150 -7.26 5.32 -40.67
N GLU A 151 -8.56 5.45 -40.40
CA GLU A 151 -9.29 6.70 -40.63
C GLU A 151 -8.85 7.83 -39.69
N MET A 152 -8.39 7.50 -38.48
CA MET A 152 -7.96 8.47 -37.47
C MET A 152 -6.62 9.15 -37.81
N PHE A 153 -5.79 8.48 -38.63
CA PHE A 153 -4.46 8.96 -39.02
C PHE A 153 -4.37 9.46 -40.46
N LYS A 154 -5.49 9.44 -41.20
CA LYS A 154 -5.63 10.13 -42.50
C LYS A 154 -6.00 11.59 -42.23
N ILE A 155 -4.99 12.44 -42.08
CA ILE A 155 -5.13 13.92 -42.21
C ILE A 155 -4.90 14.28 -43.67
#